data_AF-A0A0Q8RFR8-F1
#
_entry.id   AF-A0A0Q8RFR8-F1
#
_cell.length_a   1.000
_cell.length_b   1.000
_cell.length_c   1.000
_cell.angle_alpha   90.00
_cell.angle_beta   90.00
_cell.angle_gamma   90.00
#
_symmetry.space_group_name_H-M   'P 1'
#
loop_
_entity.id
_entity.type
_entity.pdbx_description
1 polymer ?
#
loop_
_entity_poly.entity_id
_entity_poly.type
_entity_poly.pdbx_seq_one_letter_code
_entity_poly.pdbx_strand_id
1 'polypeptide(L)'
;MRRDWGAGAPCLCLADLRAAVAGSAAATNYLYNGKGQQVGSVDAMGTLTETVYDKEGNVSRKMRYATPVAWQDGATLASLRPSATETDRRWNYTYTKLNQLETETAPVLALREFCPTLLIEI
;
A
#
# COMPACT_ATOMS: atom_id res chain seq x y z
N MET A 1 27.83 56.35 -6.76
CA MET A 1 26.76 55.74 -5.92
C MET A 1 26.47 54.35 -6.47
N ARG A 2 27.13 53.34 -5.90
CA ARG A 2 26.93 51.93 -6.20
C ARG A 2 25.81 51.48 -5.26
N ARG A 3 24.71 50.92 -5.78
CA ARG A 3 23.67 50.32 -4.95
C ARG A 3 24.00 48.84 -4.85
N ASP A 4 24.51 48.48 -3.69
CA ASP A 4 24.91 47.15 -3.31
C ASP A 4 23.63 46.40 -2.93
N TRP A 5 23.07 45.63 -3.87
CA TRP A 5 21.98 44.70 -3.58
C TRP A 5 22.60 43.38 -3.11
N GLY A 6 22.45 43.14 -1.81
CA GLY A 6 22.98 41.97 -1.13
C GLY A 6 22.47 40.66 -1.73
N ALA A 7 23.38 39.72 -1.87
CA ALA A 7 23.08 38.31 -2.07
C ALA A 7 22.16 37.84 -0.93
N GLY A 8 20.91 37.49 -1.26
CA GLY A 8 19.94 37.00 -0.29
C GLY A 8 18.78 36.29 -0.98
N ALA A 9 18.83 34.96 -0.93
CA ALA A 9 17.93 33.97 -1.53
C ALA A 9 18.05 33.80 -3.07
N PRO A 10 18.49 32.64 -3.58
CA PRO A 10 18.32 32.33 -4.99
C PRO A 10 16.82 32.32 -5.28
N CYS A 11 16.39 33.07 -6.29
CA CYS A 11 15.08 32.84 -6.88
C CYS A 11 15.07 31.37 -7.30
N LEU A 12 14.18 30.57 -6.71
CA LEU A 12 13.96 29.19 -7.11
C LEU A 12 13.72 29.21 -8.62
N CYS A 13 14.73 28.81 -9.39
CA CYS A 13 14.57 28.78 -10.83
C CYS A 13 13.75 27.53 -11.17
N LEU A 14 13.04 27.54 -12.29
CA LEU A 14 12.22 26.39 -12.70
C LEU A 14 13.03 25.08 -12.79
N ALA A 15 14.36 25.17 -12.93
CA ALA A 15 15.28 24.04 -12.88
C ALA A 15 15.42 23.42 -11.47
N ASP A 16 15.44 24.23 -10.41
CA ASP A 16 15.48 23.75 -9.01
C ASP A 16 14.15 23.08 -8.62
N LEU A 17 13.02 23.63 -9.07
CA LEU A 17 11.70 23.02 -8.85
C LEU A 17 11.58 21.69 -9.62
N ARG A 18 12.11 21.60 -10.85
CA ARG A 18 12.14 20.35 -11.61
C ARG A 18 13.00 19.30 -10.94
N ALA A 19 14.16 19.66 -10.38
CA ALA A 19 15.00 18.72 -9.66
C ALA A 19 14.34 18.24 -8.36
N ALA A 20 13.68 19.16 -7.63
CA ALA A 20 12.91 18.83 -6.43
C ALA A 20 11.72 17.90 -6.73
N VAL A 21 10.99 18.13 -7.83
CA VAL A 21 9.88 17.27 -8.26
C VAL A 21 10.34 15.97 -8.92
N ALA A 22 11.51 15.95 -9.56
CA ALA A 22 12.09 14.73 -10.13
C ALA A 22 12.50 13.73 -9.05
N GLY A 23 12.92 14.21 -7.87
CA GLY A 23 13.16 13.37 -6.69
C GLY A 23 11.89 13.00 -5.90
N SER A 24 10.78 13.72 -6.13
CA SER A 24 9.47 13.46 -5.52
C SER A 24 8.46 12.92 -6.53
N ALA A 25 8.92 12.20 -7.56
CA ALA A 25 8.02 11.53 -8.48
C ALA A 25 7.16 10.57 -7.66
N ALA A 26 5.85 10.83 -7.58
CA ALA A 26 4.91 9.98 -6.88
C ALA A 26 4.84 8.62 -7.59
N ALA A 27 5.74 7.71 -7.21
CA ALA A 27 5.87 6.39 -7.79
C ALA A 27 5.24 5.36 -6.84
N THR A 28 4.45 4.47 -7.41
CA THR A 28 4.01 3.25 -6.71
C THR A 28 4.96 2.14 -7.08
N ASN A 29 5.59 1.54 -6.08
CA ASN A 29 6.48 0.40 -6.27
C ASN A 29 5.74 -0.90 -5.99
N TYR A 30 6.06 -1.96 -6.72
CA TYR A 30 5.39 -3.25 -6.63
C TYR A 30 6.39 -4.36 -6.32
N LEU A 31 5.97 -5.33 -5.50
CA LEU A 31 6.73 -6.52 -5.15
C LEU A 31 6.00 -7.74 -5.66
N TYR A 32 6.75 -8.67 -6.25
CA TYR A 32 6.23 -9.92 -6.82
C TYR A 32 6.88 -11.14 -6.17
N ASN A 33 6.13 -12.23 -6.06
CA ASN A 33 6.69 -13.52 -5.66
C ASN A 33 7.34 -14.26 -6.85
N GLY A 34 7.95 -15.41 -6.59
CA GLY A 34 8.56 -16.25 -7.63
C GLY A 34 7.58 -16.82 -8.68
N LYS A 35 6.27 -16.68 -8.48
CA LYS A 35 5.22 -17.03 -9.45
C LYS A 35 4.75 -15.82 -10.28
N GLY A 36 5.34 -14.63 -10.08
CA GLY A 36 4.95 -13.40 -10.76
C GLY A 36 3.67 -12.75 -10.22
N GLN A 37 3.19 -13.16 -9.05
CA GLN A 37 2.00 -12.56 -8.42
C GLN A 37 2.41 -11.39 -7.52
N GLN A 38 1.65 -10.29 -7.54
CA GLN A 38 1.94 -9.11 -6.73
C GLN A 38 1.65 -9.37 -5.25
N VAL A 39 2.69 -9.42 -4.43
CA VAL A 39 2.59 -9.65 -2.98
C VAL A 39 2.68 -8.38 -2.14
N GLY A 40 3.13 -7.28 -2.73
CA GLY A 40 3.23 -5.99 -2.05
C GLY A 40 3.13 -4.81 -3.01
N SER A 41 2.65 -3.68 -2.51
CA SER A 41 2.75 -2.39 -3.17
C SER A 41 2.99 -1.29 -2.15
N VAL A 42 3.89 -0.37 -2.47
CA VAL A 42 4.13 0.84 -1.69
C VAL A 42 3.74 2.03 -2.54
N ASP A 43 2.74 2.79 -2.09
CA ASP A 43 2.33 4.02 -2.77
C ASP A 43 3.35 5.15 -2.52
N ALA A 44 3.18 6.27 -3.24
CA ALA A 44 4.02 7.44 -3.10
C ALA A 44 4.01 8.08 -1.70
N MET A 45 3.00 7.77 -0.87
CA MET A 45 2.90 8.23 0.51
C MET A 45 3.58 7.27 1.49
N GLY A 46 4.12 6.15 1.00
CA GLY A 46 4.75 5.11 1.81
C GLY A 46 3.75 4.10 2.38
N THR A 47 2.50 4.09 1.97
CA THR A 47 1.54 3.08 2.44
C THR A 47 1.88 1.73 1.83
N LEU A 48 2.27 0.77 2.68
CA LEU A 48 2.41 -0.63 2.26
C LEU A 48 1.04 -1.32 2.24
N THR A 49 0.73 -1.94 1.11
CA THR A 49 -0.37 -2.92 0.98
C THR A 49 0.22 -4.27 0.61
N GLU A 50 -0.07 -5.27 1.42
CA GLU A 50 0.37 -6.66 1.26
C GLU A 50 -0.80 -7.54 0.79
N THR A 51 -0.50 -8.46 -0.11
CA THR A 51 -1.43 -9.48 -0.62
C THR A 51 -0.82 -10.86 -0.39
N VAL A 52 -1.55 -11.73 0.28
CA VAL A 52 -1.17 -13.12 0.54
C VAL A 52 -2.03 -14.04 -0.31
N TYR A 53 -1.38 -14.98 -0.97
CA TYR A 53 -2.03 -15.98 -1.81
C TYR A 53 -2.04 -17.35 -1.14
N ASP A 54 -3.08 -18.14 -1.38
CA ASP A 54 -3.10 -19.57 -1.06
C ASP A 54 -2.29 -20.40 -2.07
N LYS A 55 -2.37 -21.74 -1.98
CA LYS A 55 -1.58 -22.63 -2.84
C LYS A 55 -2.09 -22.64 -4.28
N GLU A 56 -3.40 -22.47 -4.41
CA GLU A 56 -4.20 -22.43 -5.63
C GLU A 56 -4.03 -21.10 -6.37
N GLY A 57 -3.53 -20.07 -5.70
CA GLY A 57 -3.22 -18.76 -6.24
C GLY A 57 -4.32 -17.72 -6.03
N ASN A 58 -5.31 -18.01 -5.18
CA ASN A 58 -6.32 -17.03 -4.78
C ASN A 58 -5.81 -16.16 -3.63
N VAL A 59 -6.38 -14.96 -3.50
CA VAL A 59 -6.01 -14.03 -2.43
C VAL A 59 -6.64 -14.50 -1.13
N SER A 60 -5.86 -15.02 -0.19
CA SER A 60 -6.36 -15.43 1.13
C SER A 60 -6.42 -14.26 2.13
N ARG A 61 -5.57 -13.25 1.94
CA ARG A 61 -5.52 -12.08 2.83
C ARG A 61 -4.99 -10.86 2.10
N LYS A 62 -5.54 -9.70 2.43
CA LYS A 62 -4.99 -8.38 2.08
C LYS A 62 -4.80 -7.56 3.34
N MET A 63 -3.67 -6.86 3.45
CA MET A 63 -3.37 -6.04 4.62
C MET A 63 -2.82 -4.68 4.18
N ARG A 64 -3.42 -3.59 4.66
CA ARG A 64 -2.92 -2.23 4.47
C ARG A 64 -2.39 -1.72 5.79
N TYR A 65 -1.09 -1.49 5.85
CA TYR A 65 -0.44 -1.00 7.06
C TYR A 65 -0.73 0.48 7.27
N ALA A 66 -0.94 0.87 8.52
CA ALA A 66 -1.11 2.27 8.92
C ALA A 66 0.24 2.99 9.02
N THR A 67 1.29 2.27 9.41
CA THR A 67 2.65 2.80 9.48
C THR A 67 3.24 2.95 8.08
N PRO A 68 3.67 4.16 7.69
CA PRO A 68 4.30 4.39 6.40
C PRO A 68 5.71 3.79 6.37
N VAL A 69 6.15 3.37 5.18
CA VAL A 69 7.46 2.78 4.92
C VAL A 69 8.15 3.54 3.80
N ALA A 70 9.47 3.67 3.90
CA ALA A 70 10.29 4.19 2.82
C ALA A 70 10.68 3.03 1.90
N TRP A 71 10.47 3.20 0.60
CA TRP A 71 10.98 2.24 -0.38
C TRP A 71 12.53 2.26 -0.38
N GLN A 72 13.11 1.08 -0.54
CA GLN A 72 14.56 0.88 -0.66
C GLN A 72 14.85 0.01 -1.88
N ASP A 73 15.96 0.26 -2.54
CA ASP A 73 16.39 -0.58 -3.67
C ASP A 73 16.65 -2.01 -3.20
N GLY A 74 16.13 -2.99 -3.95
CA GLY A 74 16.20 -4.39 -3.55
C GLY A 74 15.30 -4.77 -2.38
N ALA A 75 14.35 -3.92 -2.00
CA ALA A 75 13.38 -4.22 -0.95
C ALA A 75 12.66 -5.56 -1.21
N THR A 76 12.45 -6.30 -0.13
CA THR A 76 11.58 -7.47 -0.10
C THR A 76 10.34 -7.15 0.71
N LEU A 77 9.29 -7.95 0.55
CA LEU A 77 8.10 -7.80 1.40
C LEU A 77 8.48 -7.92 2.89
N ALA A 78 9.40 -8.83 3.23
CA ALA A 78 9.83 -9.02 4.61
C ALA A 78 10.58 -7.80 5.17
N SER A 79 11.43 -7.15 4.38
CA SER A 79 12.18 -5.97 4.84
C SER A 79 11.31 -4.73 4.99
N LEU A 80 10.18 -4.66 4.28
CA LEU A 80 9.26 -3.52 4.33
C LEU A 80 8.13 -3.69 5.36
N ARG A 81 7.88 -4.88 5.90
CA ARG A 81 6.79 -5.07 6.88
C ARG A 81 7.07 -4.27 8.15
N PRO A 82 6.26 -3.24 8.48
CA PRO A 82 6.34 -2.59 9.77
C PRO A 82 5.71 -3.49 10.86
N SER A 83 5.93 -3.15 12.12
CA SER A 83 5.20 -3.76 13.23
C SER A 83 3.70 -3.56 13.05
N ALA A 84 2.92 -4.63 13.16
CA ALA A 84 1.48 -4.54 13.01
C ALA A 84 0.86 -3.67 14.12
N THR A 85 -0.11 -2.84 13.74
CA THR A 85 -0.85 -1.94 14.63
C THR A 85 -2.35 -2.22 14.58
N GLU A 86 -3.09 -1.77 15.58
CA GLU A 86 -4.57 -1.90 15.61
C GLU A 86 -5.26 -1.05 14.52
N THR A 87 -4.57 -0.06 13.95
CA THR A 87 -5.09 0.77 12.84
C THR A 87 -4.90 0.10 11.48
N ASP A 88 -4.14 -1.00 11.42
CA ASP A 88 -3.94 -1.74 10.18
C ASP A 88 -5.26 -2.34 9.70
N ARG A 89 -5.52 -2.19 8.41
CA ARG A 89 -6.74 -2.69 7.80
C ARG A 89 -6.48 -4.05 7.17
N ARG A 90 -7.17 -5.08 7.64
CA ARG A 90 -7.03 -6.46 7.17
C ARG A 90 -8.32 -6.99 6.58
N TRP A 91 -8.23 -7.52 5.36
CA TRP A 91 -9.26 -8.30 4.70
C TRP A 91 -8.84 -9.76 4.66
N ASN A 92 -9.72 -10.68 5.01
CA ASN A 92 -9.50 -12.11 4.88
C ASN A 92 -10.54 -12.71 3.93
N TYR A 93 -10.11 -13.69 3.16
CA TYR A 93 -10.93 -14.39 2.18
C TYR A 93 -10.76 -15.90 2.40
N THR A 94 -11.86 -16.63 2.30
CA THR A 94 -11.85 -18.10 2.29
C THR A 94 -12.56 -18.60 1.05
N TYR A 95 -12.18 -19.80 0.60
CA TYR A 95 -12.66 -20.37 -0.65
C TYR A 95 -13.15 -21.79 -0.42
N THR A 96 -14.19 -22.17 -1.17
CA THR A 96 -14.69 -23.54 -1.22
C THR A 96 -13.71 -24.46 -1.95
N LYS A 97 -13.94 -25.78 -1.87
CA LYS A 97 -13.14 -26.78 -2.59
C LYS A 97 -13.19 -26.66 -4.11
N LEU A 98 -14.18 -25.96 -4.66
CA LEU A 98 -14.30 -25.68 -6.09
C LEU A 98 -13.68 -24.32 -6.47
N ASN A 99 -12.87 -23.73 -5.58
CA ASN A 99 -12.18 -22.48 -5.82
C ASN A 99 -13.11 -21.26 -5.98
N GLN A 100 -14.24 -21.28 -5.28
CA GLN A 100 -15.22 -20.17 -5.26
C GLN A 100 -15.13 -19.44 -3.91
N LEU A 101 -15.28 -18.12 -3.91
CA LEU A 101 -15.25 -17.32 -2.67
C LEU A 101 -16.38 -17.76 -1.72
N GLU A 102 -16.02 -18.12 -0.49
CA GLU A 102 -16.95 -18.58 0.55
C GLU A 102 -17.24 -17.48 1.57
N THR A 103 -16.20 -16.84 2.12
CA THR A 103 -16.37 -15.70 3.02
C THR A 103 -15.38 -14.58 2.70
N GLU A 104 -15.84 -13.35 2.87
CA GLU A 104 -15.01 -12.14 2.91
C GLU A 104 -15.21 -11.46 4.26
N THR A 105 -14.12 -11.27 5.01
CA THR A 105 -14.11 -10.52 6.26
C THR A 105 -13.27 -9.26 6.06
N ALA A 106 -13.93 -8.13 5.84
CA ALA A 106 -13.30 -6.81 5.76
C ALA A 106 -13.08 -6.24 7.18
N PRO A 107 -12.10 -5.33 7.37
CA PRO A 107 -11.97 -4.63 8.63
C PRO A 107 -13.21 -3.76 8.81
N VAL A 108 -13.84 -3.84 9.98
CA VAL A 108 -15.03 -3.04 10.28
C VAL A 108 -14.62 -1.57 10.28
N LEU A 109 -14.88 -0.88 9.16
CA LEU A 109 -14.99 0.56 9.16
C LEU A 109 -16.27 0.81 9.95
N ALA A 110 -16.15 1.35 11.16
CA ALA A 110 -17.27 1.53 12.07
C ALA A 110 -18.34 2.46 11.48
N LEU A 111 -19.22 1.94 10.63
CA LEU A 111 -20.55 2.46 10.31
C LEU A 111 -21.41 1.29 9.80
N ARG A 112 -22.14 0.69 10.75
CA ARG A 112 -23.45 0.00 10.62
C ARG A 112 -23.64 -1.02 9.49
N GLU A 113 -24.01 -2.23 9.93
CA GLU A 113 -24.94 -3.12 9.21
C GLU A 113 -24.47 -3.68 7.86
N PHE A 114 -23.52 -4.60 7.90
CA PHE A 114 -23.51 -5.71 6.95
C PHE A 114 -23.45 -7.02 7.73
N CYS A 115 -24.61 -7.53 8.11
CA CYS A 115 -24.78 -8.93 8.46
C CYS A 115 -25.28 -9.66 7.22
N PRO A 116 -24.44 -10.24 6.35
CA PRO A 116 -24.92 -11.08 5.28
C PRO A 116 -25.12 -12.50 5.83
N THR A 117 -25.96 -12.67 6.85
CA THR A 117 -26.64 -13.96 7.05
C THR A 117 -27.80 -14.01 6.07
N LEU A 118 -27.48 -14.31 4.81
CA LEU A 118 -28.44 -14.86 3.89
C LEU A 118 -28.72 -16.30 4.35
N LEU A 119 -29.68 -16.43 5.26
CA LEU A 119 -30.43 -17.66 5.48
C LEU A 119 -31.13 -17.99 4.14
N ILE A 120 -30.51 -18.85 3.33
CA ILE A 120 -31.26 -19.68 2.39
C ILE A 120 -31.74 -20.87 3.22
N GLU A 121 -32.93 -20.74 3.79
CA GLU A 121 -33.77 -21.91 4.10
C GLU A 121 -34.64 -22.17 2.86
N ILE A 122 -34.52 -23.38 2.34
CA ILE A 122 -35.43 -24.04 1.39
C ILE A 122 -36.55 -24.72 2.17
#